data_AF-A0A2A2RGQ0-F1
#
_entry.id   AF-A0A2A2RGQ0-F1
#
_cell.length_a   1.000
_cell.length_b   1.000
_cell.length_c   1.000
_cell.angle_alpha   90.00
_cell.angle_beta   90.00
_cell.angle_gamma   90.00
#
_symmetry.space_group_name_H-M   'P 1'
#
loop_
_entity.id
_entity.type
_entity.pdbx_description
1 polymer ?
#
loop_
_entity_poly.entity_id
_entity_poly.type
_entity_poly.pdbx_seq_one_letter_code
_entity_poly.pdbx_strand_id
1 'polypeptide(L)'
;MKILTLQFVLALAVLFFPRNALRAGNNLVRRKRRRSSGSERILEPWKDREPGDPRIAPAVEFLKPRNYLDLVRAAAGGVALWGGFYVPPALAADPAAGGRMPLLVLGLKCLITLLAVVVQSIRYEKVKVSFFPPIFFLGGLAVGALGYQAAAFAFIGIWVVNAGISNAQGFLSVYALLLLVFGLLFNGWRSIPAAAMAFTAFFPVLLSLMVRRPLMIFTRKGSRD
;
A
#
# COMPACT_ATOMS: atom_id res chain seq x y z
N MET A 1 -22.31 15.77 -8.69
CA MET A 1 -21.38 14.91 -7.92
C MET A 1 -21.88 14.87 -6.49
N LYS A 2 -22.00 13.68 -5.89
CA LYS A 2 -22.38 13.52 -4.49
C LYS A 2 -21.13 13.20 -3.68
N ILE A 3 -20.91 13.96 -2.61
CA ILE A 3 -19.79 13.77 -1.69
C ILE A 3 -20.38 13.41 -0.33
N LEU A 4 -20.01 12.26 0.20
CA LEU A 4 -20.31 11.91 1.58
C LEU A 4 -19.15 12.41 2.46
N THR A 5 -19.33 13.60 3.02
CA THR A 5 -18.25 14.39 3.67
C THR A 5 -17.51 13.60 4.74
N LEU A 6 -18.22 12.86 5.60
CA LEU A 6 -17.62 12.07 6.67
C LEU A 6 -16.72 10.96 6.11
N GLN A 7 -17.22 10.16 5.17
CA GLN A 7 -16.49 9.08 4.50
C GLN A 7 -15.30 9.63 3.72
N PHE A 8 -15.47 10.80 3.10
CA PHE A 8 -14.41 11.45 2.33
C PHE A 8 -13.26 11.91 3.23
N VAL A 9 -13.57 12.60 4.34
CA VAL A 9 -12.58 13.02 5.33
C VAL A 9 -11.88 11.81 5.95
N LEU A 10 -12.62 10.75 6.30
CA LEU A 10 -12.05 9.51 6.82
C LEU A 10 -11.14 8.83 5.79
N ALA A 11 -11.56 8.73 4.53
CA ALA A 11 -10.74 8.17 3.45
C ALA A 11 -9.42 8.93 3.32
N LEU A 12 -9.47 10.26 3.26
CA LEU A 12 -8.28 11.09 3.17
C LEU A 12 -7.39 10.94 4.40
N ALA A 13 -7.96 11.02 5.61
CA ALA A 13 -7.21 10.91 6.85
C ALA A 13 -6.46 9.56 6.93
N VAL A 14 -7.11 8.46 6.57
CA VAL A 14 -6.53 7.12 6.71
C VAL A 14 -5.53 6.79 5.58
N LEU A 15 -5.84 7.18 4.33
CA LEU A 15 -4.98 6.92 3.16
C LEU A 15 -3.71 7.76 3.19
N PHE A 16 -3.80 9.03 3.58
CA PHE A 16 -2.66 9.95 3.63
C PHE A 16 -1.93 9.95 4.97
N PHE A 17 -2.42 9.23 5.98
CA PHE A 17 -1.69 9.10 7.24
C PHE A 17 -0.27 8.59 6.97
N PRO A 18 0.78 9.33 7.34
CA PRO A 18 2.14 8.98 6.97
C PRO A 18 2.58 7.75 7.76
N ARG A 19 3.13 6.76 7.07
CA ARG A 19 3.66 5.53 7.70
C ARG A 19 4.74 5.80 8.76
N ASN A 20 5.39 6.96 8.68
CA ASN A 20 6.36 7.43 9.67
C ASN A 20 5.73 7.77 11.04
N ALA A 21 4.49 8.26 11.07
CA ALA A 21 3.79 8.59 12.32
C ALA A 21 3.49 7.32 13.15
N LEU A 22 3.18 6.20 12.49
CA LEU A 22 3.01 4.89 13.15
C LEU A 22 4.29 4.45 13.89
N ARG A 23 5.48 4.90 13.46
CA ARG A 23 6.75 4.59 14.13
C ARG A 23 7.00 5.45 15.36
N ALA A 24 6.58 6.71 15.35
CA ALA A 24 6.75 7.63 16.47
C ALA A 24 6.00 7.15 17.72
N GLY A 25 4.75 6.67 17.55
CA GLY A 25 3.97 6.08 18.66
C GLY A 25 4.67 4.85 19.27
N ASN A 26 5.23 3.98 18.44
CA ASN A 26 5.92 2.78 18.91
C ASN A 26 7.24 3.10 19.64
N ASN A 27 7.94 4.16 19.24
CA ASN A 27 9.12 4.65 19.96
C ASN A 27 8.76 5.21 21.34
N LEU A 28 7.62 5.90 21.47
CA LEU A 28 7.13 6.38 22.77
C LEU A 28 6.78 5.22 23.71
N VAL A 29 6.04 4.22 23.21
CA VAL A 29 5.64 3.03 23.97
C VAL A 29 6.85 2.18 24.36
N ARG A 30 7.84 2.01 23.46
CA ARG A 30 9.09 1.30 23.76
C ARG A 30 9.97 2.04 24.77
N ARG A 31 9.99 3.38 24.75
CA ARG A 31 10.69 4.19 25.77
C ARG A 31 10.07 4.00 27.15
N LYS A 32 8.74 3.85 27.20
CA LYS A 32 7.98 3.57 28.43
C LYS A 32 8.22 2.14 28.95
N ARG A 33 8.24 1.11 28.06
CA ARG A 33 8.55 -0.28 28.42
C ARG A 33 10.00 -0.54 28.82
N ARG A 34 10.97 0.17 28.24
CA ARG A 34 12.39 0.05 28.63
C ARG A 34 12.70 0.53 30.05
N ARG A 35 11.79 1.27 30.68
CA ARG A 35 11.95 1.71 32.08
C ARG A 35 11.47 0.66 33.11
N SER A 36 10.79 -0.42 32.70
CA SER A 36 10.17 -1.34 33.66
C SER A 36 10.52 -2.83 33.51
N SER A 37 11.40 -3.24 32.59
CA SER A 37 11.75 -4.66 32.45
C SER A 37 13.17 -4.84 31.90
N GLY A 38 14.06 -5.29 32.78
CA GLY A 38 15.31 -5.95 32.39
C GLY A 38 15.02 -7.39 32.01
N SER A 39 14.59 -7.61 30.77
CA SER A 39 14.41 -8.90 30.06
C SER A 39 13.49 -8.55 28.88
N GLU A 40 13.72 -8.88 27.61
CA GLU A 40 14.36 -10.02 26.97
C GLU A 40 14.74 -9.56 25.55
N ARG A 41 15.83 -10.07 24.95
CA ARG A 41 16.13 -9.85 23.53
C ARG A 41 15.13 -10.64 22.69
N ILE A 42 13.96 -10.07 22.40
CA ILE A 42 13.20 -10.47 21.23
C ILE A 42 14.06 -10.07 20.03
N LEU A 43 14.86 -11.03 19.54
CA LEU A 43 15.64 -10.98 18.31
C LEU A 43 14.66 -10.65 17.18
N GLU A 44 14.56 -9.37 16.83
CA GLU A 44 13.78 -8.90 15.69
C GLU A 44 14.54 -9.33 14.42
N PRO A 45 14.14 -10.40 13.71
CA PRO A 45 14.98 -11.01 12.66
C PRO A 45 15.25 -10.04 11.50
N TRP A 46 14.42 -9.01 11.34
CA TRP A 46 14.58 -7.94 10.34
C TRP A 46 15.67 -6.92 10.67
N LYS A 47 16.25 -6.93 11.89
CA LYS A 47 17.34 -6.04 12.28
C LYS A 47 18.72 -6.57 11.89
N ASP A 48 18.84 -7.87 11.68
CA ASP A 48 20.14 -8.54 11.46
C ASP A 48 20.49 -8.76 9.97
N ARG A 49 19.64 -8.32 9.05
CA ARG A 49 19.86 -8.51 7.61
C ARG A 49 20.99 -7.61 7.09
N GLU A 50 21.80 -8.17 6.21
CA GLU A 50 22.85 -7.44 5.49
C GLU A 50 22.28 -6.24 4.73
N PRO A 51 22.88 -5.04 4.87
CA PRO A 51 22.48 -3.88 4.11
C PRO A 51 22.73 -4.12 2.62
N GLY A 52 21.66 -4.16 1.81
CA GLY A 52 21.76 -4.28 0.35
C GLY A 52 21.01 -5.44 -0.27
N ASP A 53 20.49 -6.40 0.51
CA ASP A 53 19.69 -7.51 -0.03
C ASP A 53 18.34 -7.01 -0.59
N PRO A 54 18.12 -7.06 -1.93
CA PRO A 54 16.93 -6.53 -2.57
C PRO A 54 15.71 -7.47 -2.49
N ARG A 55 15.86 -8.68 -1.93
CA ARG A 55 14.82 -9.70 -1.91
C ARG A 55 13.74 -9.42 -0.86
N ILE A 56 12.49 -9.74 -1.18
CA ILE A 56 11.39 -9.71 -0.22
C ILE A 56 11.30 -11.09 0.43
N ALA A 57 11.60 -11.17 1.72
CA ALA A 57 11.45 -12.40 2.50
C ALA A 57 10.04 -12.45 3.11
N PRO A 58 9.17 -13.39 2.70
CA PRO A 58 7.78 -13.44 3.17
C PRO A 58 7.70 -13.54 4.69
N ALA A 59 8.42 -14.49 5.30
CA ALA A 59 8.44 -14.68 6.75
C ALA A 59 8.75 -13.39 7.51
N VAL A 60 9.69 -12.58 7.01
CA VAL A 60 10.07 -11.31 7.66
C VAL A 60 9.01 -10.23 7.47
N GLU A 61 8.34 -10.18 6.33
CA GLU A 61 7.28 -9.21 6.07
C GLU A 61 5.99 -9.52 6.85
N PHE A 62 5.62 -10.81 6.98
CA PHE A 62 4.44 -11.23 7.74
C PHE A 62 4.63 -11.16 9.27
N LEU A 63 5.86 -11.06 9.77
CA LEU A 63 6.13 -10.85 11.20
C LEU A 63 5.98 -9.39 11.65
N LYS A 64 5.86 -8.43 10.72
CA LYS A 64 5.81 -7.00 11.04
C LYS A 64 4.36 -6.57 11.34
N PRO A 65 3.95 -6.31 12.60
CA PRO A 65 2.57 -5.93 12.93
C PRO A 65 2.11 -4.66 12.20
N ARG A 66 3.05 -3.73 11.94
CA ARG A 66 2.82 -2.51 11.17
C ARG A 66 2.31 -2.77 9.75
N ASN A 67 2.63 -3.92 9.15
CA ASN A 67 2.19 -4.27 7.81
C ASN A 67 0.69 -4.60 7.79
N TYR A 68 0.19 -5.27 8.82
CA TYR A 68 -1.25 -5.52 8.96
C TYR A 68 -2.04 -4.25 9.29
N LEU A 69 -1.49 -3.35 10.12
CA LEU A 69 -2.10 -2.02 10.31
C LEU A 69 -2.17 -1.25 8.98
N ASP A 70 -1.13 -1.35 8.15
CA ASP A 70 -1.09 -0.74 6.81
C ASP A 70 -2.14 -1.36 5.87
N LEU A 71 -2.31 -2.68 5.94
CA LEU A 71 -3.33 -3.43 5.20
C LEU A 71 -4.73 -2.99 5.60
N VAL A 72 -5.06 -3.07 6.89
CA VAL A 72 -6.40 -2.76 7.42
C VAL A 72 -6.75 -1.30 7.17
N ARG A 73 -5.81 -0.37 7.42
CA ARG A 73 -6.07 1.05 7.18
C ARG A 73 -6.31 1.33 5.70
N ALA A 74 -5.52 0.72 4.80
CA ALA A 74 -5.69 0.93 3.37
C ALA A 74 -6.98 0.29 2.84
N ALA A 75 -7.40 -0.85 3.42
CA ALA A 75 -8.70 -1.45 3.15
C ALA A 75 -9.84 -0.53 3.60
N ALA A 76 -9.80 -0.02 4.83
CA ALA A 76 -10.81 0.92 5.33
C ALA A 76 -10.89 2.19 4.48
N GLY A 77 -9.74 2.81 4.17
CA GLY A 77 -9.67 4.00 3.31
C GLY A 77 -10.09 3.72 1.87
N GLY A 78 -9.73 2.56 1.33
CA GLY A 78 -10.14 2.09 0.01
C GLY A 78 -11.65 1.88 -0.07
N VAL A 79 -12.24 1.17 0.88
CA VAL A 79 -13.70 0.96 0.96
C VAL A 79 -14.44 2.28 1.16
N ALA A 80 -13.93 3.18 2.00
CA ALA A 80 -14.53 4.50 2.17
C ALA A 80 -14.54 5.31 0.86
N LEU A 81 -13.45 5.26 0.07
CA LEU A 81 -13.35 5.99 -1.20
C LEU A 81 -14.15 5.35 -2.33
N TRP A 82 -14.00 4.04 -2.52
CA TRP A 82 -14.52 3.29 -3.66
C TRP A 82 -15.90 2.69 -3.42
N GLY A 83 -16.29 2.52 -2.16
CA GLY A 83 -17.49 1.79 -1.74
C GLY A 83 -17.19 0.29 -1.53
N GLY A 84 -18.22 -0.47 -1.17
CA GLY A 84 -18.14 -1.92 -0.97
C GLY A 84 -18.54 -2.33 0.44
N PHE A 85 -18.81 -3.62 0.67
CA PHE A 85 -19.29 -4.13 1.97
C PHE A 85 -20.48 -3.35 2.55
N TYR A 86 -21.45 -3.00 1.69
CA TYR A 86 -22.61 -2.17 2.05
C TYR A 86 -22.26 -0.73 2.48
N VAL A 87 -21.00 -0.30 2.37
CA VAL A 87 -20.57 1.08 2.58
C VAL A 87 -20.71 1.85 1.27
N PRO A 88 -21.45 2.97 1.25
CA PRO A 88 -21.52 3.82 0.07
C PRO A 88 -20.19 4.54 -0.17
N PRO A 89 -19.79 4.74 -1.44
CA PRO A 89 -18.55 5.44 -1.76
C PRO A 89 -18.59 6.91 -1.32
N ALA A 90 -17.48 7.42 -0.83
CA ALA A 90 -17.31 8.83 -0.47
C ALA A 90 -17.56 9.79 -1.65
N LEU A 91 -17.23 9.34 -2.86
CA LEU A 91 -17.46 10.07 -4.10
C LEU A 91 -18.35 9.24 -5.03
N ALA A 92 -19.50 9.78 -5.39
CA ALA A 92 -20.41 9.16 -6.36
C ALA A 92 -20.80 10.18 -7.44
N ALA A 93 -20.94 9.69 -8.67
CA ALA A 93 -21.62 10.46 -9.70
C ALA A 93 -23.08 10.62 -9.28
N ASP A 94 -23.64 11.82 -9.48
CA ASP A 94 -25.07 11.99 -9.27
C ASP A 94 -25.79 11.28 -10.43
N PRO A 95 -26.72 10.35 -10.19
CA PRO A 95 -27.44 9.69 -11.27
C PRO A 95 -28.19 10.66 -12.19
N ALA A 96 -28.59 11.83 -11.67
CA ALA A 96 -29.24 12.88 -12.44
C ALA A 96 -28.25 13.75 -13.25
N ALA A 97 -26.95 13.66 -12.96
CA ALA A 97 -25.93 14.40 -13.70
C ALA A 97 -25.52 13.62 -14.95
N GLY A 98 -26.03 14.05 -16.11
CA GLY A 98 -25.60 13.54 -17.41
C GLY A 98 -24.15 13.93 -17.78
N GLY A 99 -23.70 13.45 -18.94
CA GLY A 99 -22.41 13.82 -19.53
C GLY A 99 -21.19 13.15 -18.88
N ARG A 100 -20.12 13.91 -18.64
CA ARG A 100 -18.81 13.40 -18.21
C ARG A 100 -18.66 13.20 -16.69
N MET A 101 -19.72 13.42 -15.92
CA MET A 101 -19.67 13.35 -14.45
C MET A 101 -19.15 12.01 -13.90
N PRO A 102 -19.57 10.83 -14.43
CA PRO A 102 -19.03 9.55 -13.97
C PRO A 102 -17.52 9.40 -14.20
N LEU A 103 -17.03 9.90 -15.34
CA LEU A 103 -15.60 9.88 -15.68
C LEU A 103 -14.79 10.80 -14.76
N LEU A 104 -15.32 11.98 -14.43
CA LEU A 104 -14.66 12.90 -13.49
C LEU A 104 -14.54 12.30 -12.09
N VAL A 105 -15.62 11.69 -11.59
CA VAL A 105 -15.62 11.02 -10.28
C VAL A 105 -14.63 9.86 -10.26
N LEU A 106 -14.62 9.05 -11.32
CA LEU A 106 -13.65 7.96 -11.46
C LEU A 106 -12.22 8.47 -11.51
N GLY A 107 -11.96 9.51 -12.32
CA GLY A 107 -10.64 10.15 -12.42
C GLY A 107 -10.16 10.68 -11.07
N LEU A 108 -11.04 11.29 -10.28
CA LEU A 108 -10.72 11.79 -8.95
C LEU A 108 -10.38 10.64 -7.98
N LYS A 109 -11.14 9.53 -7.99
CA LYS A 109 -10.82 8.34 -7.18
C LYS A 109 -9.46 7.76 -7.56
N CYS A 110 -9.16 7.64 -8.86
CA CYS A 110 -7.87 7.17 -9.36
C CYS A 110 -6.73 8.10 -8.91
N LEU A 111 -6.92 9.42 -9.02
CA LEU A 111 -5.92 10.40 -8.61
C LEU A 111 -5.62 10.30 -7.10
N ILE A 112 -6.66 10.26 -6.26
CA ILE A 112 -6.51 10.13 -4.80
C ILE A 112 -5.77 8.83 -4.44
N THR A 113 -6.15 7.73 -5.07
CA THR A 113 -5.54 6.41 -4.88
C THR A 113 -4.06 6.42 -5.27
N LEU A 114 -3.73 7.02 -6.41
CA LEU A 114 -2.36 7.17 -6.90
C LEU A 114 -1.51 8.02 -5.96
N LEU A 115 -2.01 9.20 -5.57
CA LEU A 115 -1.31 10.09 -4.64
C LEU A 115 -1.06 9.43 -3.29
N ALA A 116 -2.04 8.70 -2.77
CA ALA A 116 -1.87 7.94 -1.53
C ALA A 116 -0.73 6.93 -1.67
N VAL A 117 -0.69 6.15 -2.75
CA VAL A 117 0.39 5.18 -3.00
C VAL A 117 1.75 5.86 -3.15
N VAL A 118 1.84 7.02 -3.82
CA VAL A 118 3.07 7.79 -3.92
C VAL A 118 3.56 8.22 -2.54
N VAL A 119 2.68 8.80 -1.72
CA VAL A 119 3.00 9.21 -0.34
C VAL A 119 3.49 8.03 0.49
N GLN A 120 2.87 6.85 0.35
CA GLN A 120 3.30 5.65 1.09
C GLN A 120 4.58 4.99 0.53
N SER A 121 4.92 5.25 -0.74
CA SER A 121 6.12 4.73 -1.40
C SER A 121 7.35 5.57 -1.11
N ILE A 122 7.17 6.84 -0.77
CA ILE A 122 8.27 7.77 -0.48
C ILE A 122 8.57 7.76 1.01
N ARG A 123 9.86 7.63 1.34
CA ARG A 123 10.35 7.83 2.70
C ARG A 123 11.44 8.89 2.73
N TYR A 124 11.24 9.86 3.63
CA TYR A 124 12.22 10.84 4.02
C TYR A 124 12.95 10.38 5.29
N GLU A 125 14.27 10.22 5.22
CA GLU A 125 15.11 9.93 6.38
C GLU A 125 16.28 10.91 6.43
N LYS A 126 16.20 11.89 7.35
CA LYS A 126 17.12 13.03 7.54
C LYS A 126 17.38 13.84 6.26
N VAL A 127 18.21 13.31 5.36
CA VAL A 127 18.69 13.97 4.13
C VAL A 127 18.50 13.08 2.88
N LYS A 128 18.10 11.81 3.03
CA LYS A 128 17.97 10.87 1.90
C LYS A 128 16.50 10.53 1.64
N VAL A 129 16.09 10.70 0.39
CA VAL A 129 14.81 10.19 -0.15
C VAL A 129 15.04 8.78 -0.67
N SER A 130 14.23 7.83 -0.20
CA SER A 130 14.25 6.42 -0.61
C SER A 130 12.86 5.94 -0.96
N PHE A 131 12.76 5.10 -1.98
CA PHE A 131 11.51 4.47 -2.40
C PHE A 131 11.36 3.09 -1.77
N PHE A 132 10.16 2.77 -1.30
CA PHE A 132 9.81 1.50 -0.67
C PHE A 132 8.56 0.91 -1.32
N PRO A 133 8.47 -0.43 -1.46
CA PRO A 133 7.27 -1.06 -1.97
C PRO A 133 6.19 -1.09 -0.87
N PRO A 134 5.03 -0.41 -1.04
CA PRO A 134 3.99 -0.36 -0.03
C PRO A 134 3.03 -1.57 -0.17
N ILE A 135 3.58 -2.79 -0.11
CA ILE A 135 2.91 -4.05 -0.51
C ILE A 135 1.57 -4.25 0.22
N PHE A 136 1.59 -4.17 1.56
CA PHE A 136 0.39 -4.38 2.38
C PHE A 136 -0.62 -3.24 2.22
N PHE A 137 -0.15 -2.00 2.06
CA PHE A 137 -1.03 -0.88 1.74
C PHE A 137 -1.74 -1.10 0.40
N LEU A 138 -1.02 -1.52 -0.64
CA LEU A 138 -1.60 -1.85 -1.94
C LEU A 138 -2.59 -3.02 -1.85
N GLY A 139 -2.28 -4.05 -1.07
CA GLY A 139 -3.21 -5.15 -0.78
C GLY A 139 -4.53 -4.67 -0.18
N GLY A 140 -4.46 -3.77 0.81
CA GLY A 140 -5.65 -3.24 1.45
C GLY A 140 -6.43 -2.33 0.51
N LEU A 141 -5.73 -1.43 -0.18
CA LEU A 141 -6.33 -0.51 -1.14
C LEU A 141 -7.08 -1.25 -2.27
N ALA A 142 -6.52 -2.37 -2.73
CA ALA A 142 -7.14 -3.22 -3.74
C ALA A 142 -8.47 -3.83 -3.27
N VAL A 143 -8.64 -4.09 -1.96
CA VAL A 143 -9.92 -4.60 -1.42
C VAL A 143 -11.07 -3.63 -1.71
N GLY A 144 -10.83 -2.34 -1.52
CA GLY A 144 -11.85 -1.32 -1.82
C GLY A 144 -12.06 -1.10 -3.31
N ALA A 145 -10.97 -1.04 -4.09
CA ALA A 145 -11.05 -0.70 -5.51
C ALA A 145 -11.50 -1.87 -6.41
N LEU A 146 -11.17 -3.12 -6.06
CA LEU A 146 -11.38 -4.32 -6.89
C LEU A 146 -12.26 -5.38 -6.21
N GLY A 147 -12.65 -5.18 -4.94
CA GLY A 147 -13.31 -6.19 -4.14
C GLY A 147 -12.33 -7.17 -3.46
N TYR A 148 -12.83 -7.87 -2.44
CA TYR A 148 -12.00 -8.72 -1.60
C TYR A 148 -11.47 -9.96 -2.33
N GLN A 149 -12.23 -10.53 -3.27
CA GLN A 149 -11.79 -11.70 -4.03
C GLN A 149 -10.55 -11.36 -4.86
N ALA A 150 -10.66 -10.36 -5.74
CA ALA A 150 -9.55 -9.96 -6.61
C ALA A 150 -8.31 -9.57 -5.80
N ALA A 151 -8.50 -8.79 -4.74
CA ALA A 151 -7.41 -8.38 -3.86
C ALA A 151 -6.74 -9.58 -3.15
N ALA A 152 -7.52 -10.52 -2.60
CA ALA A 152 -6.98 -11.69 -1.91
C ALA A 152 -6.24 -12.63 -2.87
N PHE A 153 -6.81 -12.93 -4.03
CA PHE A 153 -6.15 -13.79 -5.03
C PHE A 153 -4.86 -13.18 -5.55
N ALA A 154 -4.84 -11.88 -5.85
CA ALA A 154 -3.61 -11.20 -6.27
C ALA A 154 -2.57 -11.17 -5.14
N PHE A 155 -2.98 -10.89 -3.91
CA PHE A 155 -2.08 -10.80 -2.76
C PHE A 155 -1.49 -12.16 -2.41
N ILE A 156 -2.29 -13.23 -2.36
CA ILE A 156 -1.80 -14.59 -2.12
C ILE A 156 -0.92 -15.03 -3.29
N GLY A 157 -1.37 -14.78 -4.53
CA GLY A 157 -0.66 -15.15 -5.75
C GLY A 157 0.77 -14.60 -5.81
N ILE A 158 0.97 -13.32 -5.43
CA ILE A 158 2.32 -12.74 -5.45
C ILE A 158 3.25 -13.43 -4.44
N TRP A 159 2.74 -13.85 -3.28
CA TRP A 159 3.55 -14.55 -2.28
C TRP A 159 3.91 -15.97 -2.72
N VAL A 160 3.04 -16.64 -3.48
CA VAL A 160 3.32 -17.96 -4.06
C VAL A 160 4.45 -17.86 -5.09
N VAL A 161 4.41 -16.87 -5.97
CA VAL A 161 5.44 -16.70 -7.03
C VAL A 161 6.70 -15.97 -6.56
N ASN A 162 6.69 -15.39 -5.35
CA ASN A 162 7.79 -14.58 -4.82
C ASN A 162 9.14 -15.32 -4.81
N ALA A 163 9.15 -16.64 -4.66
CA ALA A 163 10.38 -17.44 -4.69
C ALA A 163 11.19 -17.28 -6.00
N GLY A 164 10.51 -16.99 -7.12
CA GLY A 164 11.15 -16.74 -8.42
C GLY A 164 11.56 -15.28 -8.66
N ILE A 165 11.30 -14.37 -7.72
CA ILE A 165 11.50 -12.93 -7.90
C ILE A 165 12.67 -12.45 -7.06
N SER A 166 13.68 -11.90 -7.73
CA SER A 166 14.94 -11.52 -7.08
C SER A 166 14.97 -10.12 -6.49
N ASN A 167 13.99 -9.25 -6.79
CA ASN A 167 14.01 -7.85 -6.35
C ASN A 167 12.59 -7.24 -6.17
N ALA A 168 12.53 -6.13 -5.44
CA ALA A 168 11.28 -5.42 -5.14
C ALA A 168 10.55 -4.84 -6.37
N GLN A 169 11.29 -4.48 -7.43
CA GLN A 169 10.69 -3.98 -8.67
C GLN A 169 9.90 -5.10 -9.37
N GLY A 170 10.53 -6.25 -9.58
CA GLY A 170 9.90 -7.45 -10.14
C GLY A 170 8.68 -7.87 -9.33
N PHE A 171 8.76 -7.78 -8.01
CA PHE A 171 7.64 -8.12 -7.14
C PHE A 171 6.43 -7.22 -7.40
N LEU A 172 6.62 -5.90 -7.43
CA LEU A 172 5.51 -4.97 -7.70
C LEU A 172 5.00 -5.08 -9.14
N SER A 173 5.87 -5.34 -10.11
CA SER A 173 5.48 -5.57 -11.51
C SER A 173 4.58 -6.79 -11.64
N VAL A 174 4.99 -7.93 -11.05
CA VAL A 174 4.18 -9.15 -11.06
C VAL A 174 2.90 -8.94 -10.26
N TYR A 175 2.97 -8.24 -9.13
CA TYR A 175 1.78 -7.95 -8.34
C TYR A 175 0.77 -7.07 -9.09
N ALA A 176 1.24 -6.05 -9.82
CA ALA A 176 0.40 -5.23 -10.68
C ALA A 176 -0.27 -6.05 -11.79
N LEU A 177 0.46 -7.00 -12.40
CA LEU A 177 -0.09 -7.93 -13.38
C LEU A 177 -1.17 -8.83 -12.76
N LEU A 178 -0.93 -9.37 -11.57
CA LEU A 178 -1.91 -10.18 -10.86
C LEU A 178 -3.16 -9.37 -10.48
N LEU A 179 -2.99 -8.12 -10.05
CA LEU A 179 -4.11 -7.21 -9.78
C LEU A 179 -4.91 -6.91 -11.05
N LEU A 180 -4.26 -6.77 -12.21
CA LEU A 180 -4.94 -6.64 -13.49
C LEU A 180 -5.72 -7.91 -13.83
N VAL A 181 -5.05 -9.07 -13.83
CA VAL A 181 -5.66 -10.35 -14.23
C VAL A 181 -6.84 -10.70 -13.34
N PHE A 182 -6.67 -10.70 -12.03
CA PHE A 182 -7.77 -11.00 -11.11
C PHE A 182 -8.81 -9.88 -11.05
N GLY A 183 -8.39 -8.62 -11.18
CA GLY A 183 -9.30 -7.48 -11.29
C GLY A 183 -10.26 -7.63 -12.47
N LEU A 184 -9.73 -7.99 -13.65
CA LEU A 184 -10.52 -8.24 -14.86
C LEU A 184 -11.37 -9.53 -14.74
N LEU A 185 -10.85 -10.57 -14.10
CA LEU A 185 -11.57 -11.83 -13.88
C LEU A 185 -12.83 -11.62 -13.01
N PHE A 186 -12.69 -10.90 -11.89
CA PHE A 186 -13.79 -10.74 -10.93
C PHE A 186 -14.68 -9.52 -11.17
N ASN A 187 -14.19 -8.47 -11.84
CA ASN A 187 -14.95 -7.24 -12.10
C ASN A 187 -15.32 -7.05 -13.59
N GLY A 188 -14.96 -8.01 -14.45
CA GLY A 188 -15.21 -7.98 -15.88
C GLY A 188 -14.06 -7.40 -16.71
N TRP A 189 -13.97 -7.84 -17.96
CA TRP A 189 -12.85 -7.55 -18.87
C TRP A 189 -12.69 -6.06 -19.26
N ARG A 190 -13.71 -5.23 -19.04
CA ARG A 190 -13.66 -3.77 -19.25
C ARG A 190 -13.51 -2.98 -17.95
N SER A 191 -13.10 -3.62 -16.86
CA SER A 191 -12.98 -2.95 -15.56
C SER A 191 -11.86 -1.90 -15.57
N ILE A 192 -12.26 -0.63 -15.67
CA ILE A 192 -11.34 0.51 -15.53
C ILE A 192 -10.67 0.54 -14.14
N PRO A 193 -11.37 0.25 -13.02
CA PRO A 193 -10.72 0.13 -11.72
C PRO A 193 -9.58 -0.90 -11.69
N ALA A 194 -9.71 -2.04 -12.38
CA ALA A 194 -8.65 -3.04 -12.48
C ALA A 194 -7.40 -2.49 -13.18
N ALA A 195 -7.58 -1.84 -14.33
CA ALA A 195 -6.49 -1.20 -15.05
C ALA A 195 -5.83 -0.08 -14.23
N ALA A 196 -6.63 0.75 -13.57
CA ALA A 196 -6.15 1.84 -12.72
C ALA A 196 -5.34 1.32 -11.53
N MET A 197 -5.84 0.29 -10.83
CA MET A 197 -5.12 -0.29 -9.69
C MET A 197 -3.83 -1.00 -10.08
N ALA A 198 -3.81 -1.70 -11.22
CA ALA A 198 -2.59 -2.28 -11.76
C ALA A 198 -1.55 -1.19 -12.06
N PHE A 199 -1.96 -0.12 -12.74
CA PHE A 199 -1.11 1.03 -13.00
C PHE A 199 -0.61 1.67 -11.69
N THR A 200 -1.49 1.89 -10.72
CA THR A 200 -1.12 2.45 -9.42
C THR A 200 -0.13 1.56 -8.66
N ALA A 201 -0.29 0.23 -8.69
CA ALA A 201 0.65 -0.70 -8.05
C ALA A 201 2.02 -0.73 -8.75
N PHE A 202 2.04 -0.53 -10.08
CA PHE A 202 3.26 -0.45 -10.87
C PHE A 202 3.94 0.92 -10.79
N PHE A 203 3.22 1.99 -10.44
CA PHE A 203 3.73 3.36 -10.44
C PHE A 203 5.00 3.58 -9.60
N PRO A 204 5.19 2.99 -8.40
CA PRO A 204 6.44 3.10 -7.66
C PRO A 204 7.65 2.54 -8.42
N VAL A 205 7.44 1.53 -9.27
CA VAL A 205 8.48 0.98 -10.14
C VAL A 205 8.85 2.01 -11.21
N LEU A 206 7.85 2.62 -11.87
CA LEU A 206 8.07 3.69 -12.85
C LEU A 206 8.85 4.86 -12.24
N LEU A 207 8.42 5.35 -11.07
CA LEU A 207 9.11 6.43 -10.37
C LEU A 207 10.57 6.05 -10.04
N SER A 208 10.79 4.84 -9.57
CA SER A 208 12.12 4.31 -9.27
C SER A 208 13.03 4.30 -10.51
N LEU A 209 12.50 3.89 -11.66
CA LEU A 209 13.22 3.88 -12.93
C LEU A 209 13.50 5.31 -13.45
N MET A 210 12.51 6.21 -13.39
CA MET A 210 12.66 7.60 -13.82
C MET A 210 13.72 8.36 -12.99
N VAL A 211 13.75 8.11 -11.68
CA VAL A 211 14.71 8.75 -10.76
C VAL A 211 16.06 7.98 -10.73
N ARG A 212 16.18 6.85 -11.45
CA ARG A 212 17.34 5.95 -11.46
C ARG A 212 17.79 5.56 -10.04
N ARG A 213 16.83 5.34 -9.14
CA ARG A 213 17.08 4.93 -7.76
C ARG A 213 16.34 3.63 -7.47
N PRO A 214 17.01 2.58 -6.96
CA PRO A 214 16.35 1.30 -6.72
C PRO A 214 15.28 1.41 -5.63
N LEU A 215 14.21 0.62 -5.77
CA LEU A 215 13.27 0.35 -4.68
C LEU A 215 14.00 -0.45 -3.59
N MET A 216 14.16 0.15 -2.41
CA MET A 216 14.95 -0.44 -1.33
C MET A 216 14.06 -1.07 -0.26
N ILE A 217 14.48 -2.23 0.26
CA ILE A 217 13.92 -2.88 1.44
C ILE A 217 14.92 -2.67 2.58
N PHE A 218 14.83 -1.54 3.29
CA PHE A 218 15.81 -1.27 4.35
C PHE A 218 15.70 -2.24 5.53
N THR A 219 16.85 -2.79 5.87
CA THR A 219 17.19 -3.39 7.17
C THR A 219 18.12 -2.43 7.91
N ARG A 220 17.90 -2.27 9.21
CA ARG A 220 18.60 -1.24 10.00
C ARG A 220 19.92 -1.80 10.53
N LYS A 221 20.93 -1.92 9.68
CA LYS A 221 22.32 -2.06 10.12
C LYS A 221 23.22 -1.29 9.15
N GLY A 222 23.77 -0.18 9.61
CA GLY A 222 24.60 0.71 8.79
C GLY A 222 24.67 2.13 9.35
N SER A 223 25.50 2.29 10.39
CA SER A 223 26.15 3.53 10.87
C SER A 223 26.49 3.32 12.35
N ARG A 224 27.54 2.53 12.57
CA ARG A 224 28.50 2.74 13.66
C ARG A 224 29.81 2.99 12.92
N ASP A 225 29.99 4.24 12.53
CA ASP A 225 31.28 4.88 12.40
C ASP A 225 31.19 6.09 13.33
#